data_AF-A0A3B8WI81-F1
#
_entry.id   AF-A0A3B8WI81-F1
#
_cell.length_a   1.000
_cell.length_b   1.000
_cell.length_c   1.000
_cell.angle_alpha   90.00
_cell.angle_beta   90.00
_cell.angle_gamma   90.00
#
_symmetry.space_group_name_H-M   'P 1'
#
loop_
_entity.id
_entity.type
_entity.pdbx_description
1 polymer ?
#
loop_
_entity_poly.entity_id
_entity_poly.type
_entity_poly.pdbx_seq_one_letter_code
_entity_poly.pdbx_strand_id
1 'polypeptide(L)'
;YRTGRGRIYIRARHEIEQDKKTGRESIIITELPYQLNKARLIEKIAELVKEKRLEGISELRDESNKEGIRVVIELRRGENPDVIINNLFAQTQLETVFGINMVALINGG
;
A
#
# COMPACT_ATOMS: atom_id res chain seq x y z
N TYR A 1 7.16 -20.56 -18.30
CA TYR A 1 7.67 -21.38 -17.17
C TYR A 1 8.99 -22.06 -17.52
N ARG A 2 10.01 -21.30 -17.96
CA ARG A 2 11.30 -21.84 -18.43
C ARG A 2 12.40 -20.83 -18.16
N THR A 3 12.73 -20.65 -16.89
CA THR A 3 13.96 -20.04 -16.32
C THR A 3 13.67 -19.84 -14.84
N GLY A 4 14.60 -20.20 -13.94
CA GLY A 4 14.44 -20.03 -12.49
C GLY A 4 14.45 -18.57 -12.01
N ARG A 5 13.95 -17.64 -12.84
CA ARG A 5 13.82 -16.21 -12.57
C ARG A 5 12.39 -15.80 -12.94
N GLY A 6 11.60 -15.50 -11.92
CA GLY A 6 10.25 -14.93 -12.05
C GLY A 6 10.14 -13.70 -11.16
N ARG A 7 9.39 -12.70 -11.62
CA ARG A 7 8.98 -11.54 -10.82
C ARG A 7 7.52 -11.73 -10.47
N ILE A 8 7.18 -11.71 -9.18
CA ILE A 8 5.80 -11.66 -8.71
C ILE A 8 5.58 -10.29 -8.08
N TYR A 9 4.50 -9.63 -8.50
CA TYR A 9 4.04 -8.39 -7.89
C TYR A 9 3.14 -8.75 -6.71
N ILE A 10 3.48 -8.25 -5.53
CA ILE A 10 2.64 -8.34 -4.33
C ILE A 10 2.06 -6.96 -4.09
N ARG A 11 0.74 -6.87 -3.99
CA ARG A 11 0.00 -5.63 -3.70
C ARG A 11 -0.73 -5.74 -2.38
N ALA A 12 -0.79 -4.62 -1.67
CA ALA A 12 -1.67 -4.46 -0.52
C ALA A 12 -3.14 -4.61 -0.92
N ARG A 13 -3.96 -5.24 -0.07
CA ARG A 13 -5.41 -5.24 -0.24
C ARG A 13 -5.96 -3.92 0.24
N HIS A 14 -6.81 -3.31 -0.57
CA HIS A 14 -7.43 -2.03 -0.28
C HIS A 14 -8.90 -2.03 -0.71
N GLU A 15 -9.66 -1.16 -0.08
CA GLU A 15 -11.06 -0.88 -0.39
C GLU A 15 -11.26 0.64 -0.48
N ILE A 16 -12.25 1.07 -1.27
CA ILE A 16 -12.63 2.49 -1.37
C ILE A 16 -13.95 2.65 -0.62
N GLU A 17 -13.95 3.49 0.40
CA GLU A 17 -15.15 3.85 1.16
C GLU A 17 -15.54 5.29 0.84
N GLN A 18 -16.82 5.51 0.58
CA GLN A 18 -17.37 6.86 0.42
C GLN A 18 -18.06 7.29 1.71
N ASP A 19 -17.61 8.39 2.30
CA ASP A 19 -18.28 9.01 3.44
C ASP A 19 -19.56 9.70 2.95
N LYS A 20 -20.71 9.12 3.31
CA LYS A 20 -22.04 9.63 2.93
C LYS A 20 -22.37 11.00 3.52
N LYS A 21 -21.70 11.42 4.60
CA LYS A 21 -21.95 12.71 5.26
C LYS A 21 -21.13 13.83 4.64
N THR A 22 -19.87 13.57 4.33
CA THR A 22 -18.95 14.58 3.81
C THR A 22 -18.82 14.55 2.29
N GLY A 23 -19.24 13.45 1.65
CA GLY A 23 -19.06 13.20 0.23
C GLY A 23 -17.60 12.95 -0.16
N ARG A 24 -16.71 12.72 0.82
CA ARG A 24 -15.30 12.42 0.59
C ARG A 24 -15.11 10.93 0.39
N GLU A 25 -14.09 10.58 -0.39
CA GLU A 25 -13.67 9.21 -0.59
C GLU A 25 -12.45 8.93 0.29
N SER A 26 -12.37 7.70 0.79
CA SER A 26 -11.27 7.20 1.60
C SER A 26 -10.76 5.90 1.01
N ILE A 27 -9.45 5.75 0.95
CA ILE A 27 -8.79 4.49 0.62
C ILE A 27 -8.46 3.80 1.93
N ILE A 28 -8.90 2.56 2.09
CA ILE A 28 -8.68 1.77 3.29
C ILE A 28 -7.79 0.59 2.96
N ILE A 29 -6.62 0.54 3.59
CA ILE A 29 -5.69 -0.58 3.46
C ILE A 29 -6.01 -1.59 4.56
N THR A 30 -6.39 -2.80 4.15
CA THR A 30 -6.80 -3.89 5.06
C THR A 30 -5.70 -4.92 5.27
N GLU A 31 -4.79 -5.06 4.30
CA GLU A 31 -3.67 -6.01 4.36
C GLU A 31 -2.41 -5.39 3.76
N LEU A 32 -1.27 -5.59 4.42
CA LEU A 32 0.04 -5.16 3.93
C LEU A 32 0.82 -6.34 3.33
N PRO A 33 1.68 -6.10 2.31
CA PRO A 33 2.61 -7.10 1.82
C PRO A 33 3.50 -7.68 2.93
N TYR A 34 3.88 -8.96 2.77
CA TYR A 34 4.74 -9.66 3.72
C TYR A 34 6.08 -8.91 3.92
N GLN A 35 6.55 -8.84 5.17
CA GLN A 35 7.73 -8.09 5.63
C GLN A 35 7.61 -6.56 5.67
N LEU A 36 6.47 -5.97 5.30
CA LEU A 36 6.30 -4.53 5.39
C LEU A 36 5.97 -4.09 6.82
N ASN A 37 6.74 -3.15 7.36
CA ASN A 37 6.45 -2.55 8.66
C ASN A 37 5.40 -1.43 8.48
N LYS A 38 4.23 -1.60 9.12
CA LYS A 38 3.11 -0.63 9.06
C LYS A 38 3.52 0.79 9.46
N ALA A 39 4.23 0.94 10.58
CA ALA A 39 4.61 2.27 11.08
C ALA A 39 5.51 3.01 10.07
N ARG A 40 6.50 2.30 9.50
CA ARG A 40 7.37 2.86 8.46
C ARG A 40 6.61 3.23 7.19
N LEU A 41 5.61 2.45 6.80
CA LEU A 41 4.78 2.78 5.64
C LEU A 41 4.01 4.08 5.89
N ILE A 42 3.37 4.20 7.05
CA ILE A 42 2.60 5.39 7.44
C ILE A 42 3.50 6.63 7.49
N GLU A 43 4.66 6.51 8.13
CA GLU A 43 5.67 7.59 8.15
C GLU A 43 6.09 7.99 6.73
N LYS A 44 6.32 7.02 5.84
CA LYS A 44 6.71 7.29 4.46
C LYS A 44 5.62 8.02 3.67
N ILE A 45 4.36 7.62 3.84
CA ILE A 45 3.23 8.31 3.20
C ILE A 45 3.12 9.74 3.73
N ALA A 46 3.22 9.94 5.04
CA ALA A 46 3.18 11.26 5.65
C ALA A 46 4.31 12.18 5.15
N GLU A 47 5.52 11.65 5.01
CA GLU A 47 6.66 12.36 4.42
C GLU A 47 6.37 12.78 2.97
N LEU A 48 5.91 11.85 2.12
CA LEU A 48 5.59 12.14 0.72
C LEU A 48 4.47 13.18 0.55
N VAL A 49 3.47 13.17 1.43
CA VAL A 49 2.42 14.20 1.47
C VAL A 49 3.00 15.56 1.86
N LYS A 50 3.87 15.60 2.88
CA LYS A 50 4.53 16.83 3.33
C LYS A 50 5.44 17.43 2.25
N GLU A 51 6.14 16.57 1.50
CA GLU A 51 6.98 16.97 0.37
C GLU A 51 6.18 17.33 -0.90
N LYS A 52 4.84 17.24 -0.86
CA LYS A 52 3.95 17.41 -2.02
C LYS A 52 4.26 16.47 -3.19
N ARG A 53 4.83 15.29 -2.90
CA ARG A 53 5.03 14.22 -3.88
C ARG A 53 3.79 13.34 -4.04
N LEU A 54 3.00 13.25 -2.96
CA LEU A 54 1.65 12.72 -2.96
C LEU A 54 0.67 13.86 -2.63
N GLU A 55 -0.09 14.28 -3.63
CA GLU A 55 -1.15 15.29 -3.47
C GLU A 55 -2.53 14.61 -3.35
N GLY A 56 -3.57 15.38 -3.06
CA GLY A 56 -4.94 14.86 -2.96
C GLY A 56 -5.26 14.11 -1.66
N ILE A 57 -4.28 13.86 -0.79
CA ILE A 57 -4.52 13.30 0.56
C ILE A 57 -4.85 14.45 1.52
N SER A 58 -5.97 14.31 2.24
CA SER A 58 -6.42 15.23 3.29
C SER A 58 -5.94 14.79 4.66
N GLU A 59 -6.06 13.50 4.97
CA GLU A 59 -5.70 12.95 6.29
C GLU A 59 -5.24 11.50 6.18
N LEU A 60 -4.39 11.07 7.11
CA LEU A 60 -3.90 9.69 7.24
C LEU A 60 -4.12 9.23 8.70
N ARG A 61 -4.87 8.14 8.90
CA ARG A 61 -5.21 7.61 10.23
C ARG A 61 -4.91 6.11 10.32
N ASP A 62 -4.36 5.67 11.45
CA ASP A 62 -4.16 4.25 11.76
C ASP A 62 -5.24 3.78 12.74
N GLU A 63 -6.21 3.03 12.25
CA GLU A 63 -7.31 2.43 13.02
C GLU A 63 -7.08 0.93 13.27
N SER A 64 -5.85 0.44 13.06
CA SER A 64 -5.53 -0.97 13.26
C SER A 64 -5.65 -1.35 14.74
N ASN A 65 -6.19 -2.54 15.00
CA ASN A 65 -6.36 -3.08 16.34
C ASN A 65 -5.73 -4.50 16.41
N LYS A 66 -6.07 -5.27 17.45
CA LYS A 66 -5.60 -6.67 17.59
C LYS A 66 -6.20 -7.62 16.55
N GLU A 67 -7.30 -7.25 15.92
CA GLU A 67 -8.08 -8.08 14.99
C GLU A 67 -7.65 -7.87 13.54
N GLY A 68 -7.02 -6.74 13.21
CA GLY A 68 -6.56 -6.49 11.85
C GLY A 68 -5.89 -5.13 11.63
N ILE A 69 -5.35 -4.99 10.42
CA ILE A 69 -4.79 -3.73 9.93
C ILE A 69 -5.91 -2.92 9.28
N ARG A 70 -6.02 -1.65 9.64
CA ARG A 70 -6.92 -0.70 8.98
C ARG A 70 -6.24 0.66 8.93
N VAL A 71 -5.64 0.99 7.79
CA VAL A 71 -5.07 2.32 7.55
C VAL A 71 -6.03 3.10 6.66
N VAL A 72 -6.50 4.24 7.16
CA VAL A 72 -7.47 5.10 6.46
C VAL A 72 -6.74 6.28 5.85
N ILE A 73 -6.86 6.43 4.53
CA ILE A 73 -6.31 7.54 3.76
C ILE A 73 -7.49 8.34 3.22
N GLU A 74 -7.79 9.46 3.86
CA GLU A 74 -8.90 10.32 3.45
C GLU A 74 -8.45 11.25 2.33
N LEU A 75 -9.22 11.31 1.26
CA LEU A 75 -8.92 12.12 0.10
C LEU A 75 -9.58 13.50 0.19
N ARG A 76 -8.97 14.48 -0.48
CA ARG A 76 -9.60 15.78 -0.70
C ARG A 76 -10.81 15.60 -1.62
N ARG A 77 -11.75 16.53 -1.49
CA ARG A 77 -12.99 16.48 -2.29
C ARG A 77 -12.68 16.64 -3.77
N GLY A 78 -13.18 15.72 -4.59
CA GLY A 78 -13.01 15.74 -6.06
C GLY A 78 -11.76 15.03 -6.57
N GLU A 79 -10.94 14.47 -5.68
CA GLU A 79 -9.83 13.60 -6.06
C GLU A 79 -10.35 12.23 -6.51
N ASN A 80 -9.69 11.63 -7.49
CA ASN A 80 -10.02 10.29 -7.95
C ASN A 80 -9.24 9.23 -7.15
N PRO A 81 -9.91 8.36 -6.37
CA PRO A 81 -9.24 7.36 -5.54
C PRO A 81 -8.37 6.38 -6.34
N ASP A 82 -8.77 6.03 -7.57
CA ASP A 82 -7.99 5.14 -8.44
C ASP A 82 -6.65 5.78 -8.86
N VAL A 83 -6.61 7.10 -9.05
CA VAL A 83 -5.37 7.80 -9.37
C VAL A 83 -4.45 7.85 -8.14
N ILE A 84 -5.02 8.14 -6.96
CA ILE A 84 -4.26 8.21 -5.72
C ILE A 84 -3.67 6.85 -5.33
N ILE A 85 -4.44 5.75 -5.43
CA ILE A 85 -3.91 4.41 -5.11
C ILE A 85 -2.79 3.99 -6.07
N ASN A 86 -2.90 4.32 -7.36
CA ASN A 86 -1.84 4.05 -8.32
C ASN A 86 -0.56 4.85 -8.00
N ASN A 87 -0.69 6.12 -7.61
CA ASN A 87 0.44 6.93 -7.16
C ASN A 87 1.06 6.37 -5.87
N LEU A 88 0.23 5.90 -4.93
CA LEU A 88 0.69 5.22 -3.73
C LEU A 88 1.47 3.95 -4.07
N PHE A 89 1.01 3.12 -5.00
CA PHE A 89 1.77 1.94 -5.46
C PHE A 89 3.10 2.31 -6.13
N ALA A 90 3.15 3.38 -6.91
CA ALA A 90 4.37 3.81 -7.59
C ALA A 90 5.43 4.42 -6.65
N GLN A 91 5.00 5.05 -5.55
CA GLN A 91 5.88 5.81 -4.66
C GLN A 91 6.14 5.15 -3.31
N THR A 92 5.43 4.07 -2.98
CA THR A 92 5.54 3.38 -1.69
C THR A 92 5.74 1.88 -1.86
N GLN A 93 5.97 1.18 -0.75
CA GLN A 93 6.12 -0.28 -0.73
C GLN A 93 4.77 -1.03 -0.65
N LEU A 94 3.64 -0.35 -0.90
CA LEU A 94 2.32 -0.98 -1.01
C LEU A 94 2.25 -1.96 -2.19
N GLU A 95 3.06 -1.73 -3.22
CA GLU A 95 3.38 -2.71 -4.25
C GLU A 95 4.87 -3.05 -4.16
N THR A 96 5.21 -4.34 -4.11
CA THR A 96 6.60 -4.79 -4.14
C THR A 96 6.78 -5.93 -5.13
N VAL A 97 7.95 -5.98 -5.75
CA VAL A 97 8.33 -7.04 -6.67
C VAL A 97 9.22 -8.03 -5.94
N PHE A 98 8.71 -9.22 -5.66
CA PHE A 98 9.54 -10.31 -5.20
C PHE A 98 10.19 -11.00 -6.40
N GLY A 99 11.51 -10.88 -6.49
CA GLY A 99 12.33 -11.72 -7.35
C GLY A 99 12.47 -13.09 -6.70
N ILE A 100 11.86 -14.12 -7.29
CA ILE A 100 12.08 -15.48 -6.82
C ILE A 100 13.48 -15.90 -7.25
N ASN A 101 14.43 -15.91 -6.32
CA ASN A 101 15.65 -16.70 -6.41
C ASN A 101 15.37 -18.05 -5.73
N MET A 102 14.82 -19.00 -6.48
CA MET A 102 14.75 -20.39 -6.02
C MET A 102 16.17 -20.98 -6.07
N VAL A 103 16.95 -20.77 -5.02
CA VAL A 103 18.10 -21.63 -4.73
C VAL A 103 17.56 -22.80 -3.92
N ALA A 104 17.11 -23.83 -4.62
CA ALA A 104 16.92 -25.14 -3.98
C ALA A 104 18.32 -25.74 -3.79
N LEU A 105 18.67 -26.10 -2.55
CA LEU A 105 19.80 -26.99 -2.29
C LEU A 105 19.46 -28.35 -2.95
N ILE A 106 19.93 -28.55 -4.17
CA ILE A 106 20.00 -29.89 -4.77
C ILE A 106 21.21 -30.56 -4.13
N ASN A 107 20.91 -31.41 -3.15
CA ASN A 107 21.82 -32.27 -2.39
C ASN A 107 22.85 -31.53 -1.52
N GLY A 108 22.78 -31.81 -0.22
CA GLY A 108 23.94 -31.67 0.65
C GLY A 108 25.10 -32.47 0.05
N GLY A 109 26.22 -31.80 -0.16
CA GLY A 109 27.51 -32.45 -0.35
C GLY A 109 28.06 -32.94 0.98
#